data_AF-A0A753XW38-F1
#
_entry.id   AF-A0A753XW38-F1
#
_cell.length_a   1.000
_cell.length_b   1.000
_cell.length_c   1.000
_cell.angle_alpha   90.00
_cell.angle_beta   90.00
_cell.angle_gamma   90.00
#
_symmetry.space_group_name_H-M   'P 1'
#
loop_
_entity.id
_entity.type
_entity.pdbx_description
1 polymer ?
#
loop_
_entity_poly.entity_id
_entity_poly.type
_entity_poly.pdbx_seq_one_letter_code
_entity_poly.pdbx_strand_id
1 'polypeptide(L)' 'RYYQVDAQNKVEAVINSIPNPGEPEAAEMFAKAESTLGAAKRHLGDELHDKYRVTLDDMKPEYIG' A
#
# COMPACT_ATOMS: atom_id res chain seq x y z
N ARG A 1 -8.03 -8.84 -17.02
CA ARG A 1 -6.56 -8.92 -16.85
C ARG A 1 -5.92 -7.52 -16.79
N TYR A 2 -6.26 -6.59 -17.70
CA TYR A 2 -5.81 -5.18 -17.63
C TYR A 2 -6.08 -4.49 -16.28
N TYR A 3 -7.32 -4.54 -15.77
CA TYR A 3 -7.66 -3.89 -14.50
C TYR A 3 -6.89 -4.40 -13.27
N GLN A 4 -6.46 -5.66 -13.27
CA GLN A 4 -5.67 -6.22 -12.17
C GLN A 4 -4.24 -5.69 -12.22
N VAL A 5 -3.64 -5.66 -13.41
CA VAL A 5 -2.28 -5.12 -13.61
C VAL A 5 -2.25 -3.63 -13.29
N ASP A 6 -3.25 -2.86 -13.73
CA ASP A 6 -3.32 -1.42 -13.43
C ASP A 6 -3.48 -1.16 -11.93
N ALA A 7 -4.33 -1.95 -11.25
CA ALA A 7 -4.50 -1.87 -9.80
C ALA A 7 -3.21 -2.23 -9.05
N GLN A 8 -2.51 -3.27 -9.50
CA GLN A 8 -1.23 -3.71 -8.93
C GLN A 8 -0.17 -2.62 -9.09
N ASN A 9 0.03 -2.10 -10.30
CA ASN A 9 0.99 -1.04 -10.59
C ASN A 9 0.71 0.21 -9.75
N LYS A 10 -0.57 0.56 -9.55
CA LYS A 10 -0.95 1.70 -8.71
C LYS A 10 -0.58 1.48 -7.23
N VAL A 11 -0.86 0.30 -6.70
CA VAL A 11 -0.52 -0.04 -5.30
C VAL A 11 1.00 -0.04 -5.12
N GLU A 12 1.75 -0.71 -6.01
CA GLU A 12 3.21 -0.74 -5.97
C GLU A 12 3.81 0.67 -6.06
N ALA A 13 3.30 1.52 -6.96
CA ALA A 13 3.77 2.89 -7.09
C ALA A 13 3.58 3.69 -5.80
N VAL A 14 2.44 3.54 -5.12
CA VAL A 14 2.18 4.25 -3.85
C VAL A 14 3.07 3.70 -2.74
N ILE A 15 3.20 2.38 -2.60
CA ILE A 15 4.07 1.75 -1.59
C ILE A 15 5.53 2.17 -1.78
N ASN A 16 6.03 2.16 -3.02
CA ASN A 16 7.40 2.57 -3.34
C ASN A 16 7.65 4.07 -3.19
N SER A 17 6.59 4.88 -3.09
CA SER A 17 6.67 6.32 -2.87
C SER A 17 6.55 6.71 -1.40
N ILE A 18 6.40 5.74 -0.49
CA ILE A 18 6.38 6.04 0.95
C ILE A 18 7.80 6.51 1.34
N PRO A 19 7.93 7.71 1.96
CA PRO A 19 9.21 8.20 2.47
C PRO A 19 9.82 7.27 3.52
N ASN A 20 11.05 7.55 3.96
CA ASN A 20 11.60 6.85 5.11
C ASN A 20 10.80 7.16 6.40
N PRO A 21 10.74 6.22 7.36
CA PRO A 21 10.18 6.49 8.68
C PRO A 21 10.77 7.74 9.33
N GLY A 22 9.94 8.51 10.04
CA GLY A 22 10.35 9.75 10.73
C GLY A 22 10.38 11.01 9.86
N GLU A 23 10.21 10.89 8.54
CA GLU A 23 9.97 12.06 7.67
C GLU A 23 8.58 12.66 7.94
N PRO A 24 8.39 13.99 7.81
CA PRO A 24 7.13 14.65 8.14
C PRO A 24 5.91 14.09 7.40
N GLU A 25 6.10 13.57 6.19
CA GLU A 25 5.05 13.07 5.30
C GLU A 25 4.89 11.53 5.38
N ALA A 26 5.74 10.85 6.16
CA ALA A 26 5.82 9.40 6.18
C ALA A 26 4.49 8.76 6.61
N ALA A 27 3.91 9.23 7.72
CA ALA A 27 2.65 8.71 8.24
C ALA A 27 1.46 8.95 7.27
N GLU A 28 1.42 10.11 6.63
CA GLU A 28 0.37 10.45 5.66
C GLU A 28 0.47 9.58 4.40
N MET A 29 1.68 9.43 3.86
CA MET A 29 1.93 8.62 2.68
C MET A 29 1.69 7.13 2.96
N PHE A 30 1.99 6.66 4.17
CA PHE A 30 1.66 5.32 4.62
C PHE A 30 0.14 5.09 4.65
N ALA A 31 -0.62 6.00 5.27
CA ALA A 31 -2.09 5.92 5.29
C ALA A 31 -2.70 5.96 3.88
N LYS A 32 -2.09 6.72 2.96
CA LYS A 32 -2.47 6.73 1.54
C LYS A 32 -2.23 5.38 0.86
N ALA A 33 -1.15 4.68 1.22
CA ALA A 33 -0.88 3.33 0.72
C ALA A 33 -1.95 2.34 1.20
N GLU A 34 -2.30 2.35 2.49
CA GLU A 34 -3.37 1.50 3.05
C GLU A 34 -4.73 1.77 2.35
N SER A 35 -5.08 3.04 2.18
CA SER A 35 -6.31 3.44 1.49
C SER A 35 -6.32 3.00 0.03
N THR A 36 -5.18 3.14 -0.67
CA THR A 36 -5.06 2.73 -2.08
C THR A 36 -5.18 1.22 -2.22
N LEU A 37 -4.55 0.44 -1.34
CA LEU A 37 -4.66 -1.01 -1.30
C LEU A 37 -6.11 -1.47 -1.06
N GLY A 38 -6.79 -0.88 -0.08
CA GLY A 38 -8.19 -1.20 0.23
C GLY A 38 -9.12 -0.94 -0.97
N ALA A 39 -8.92 0.18 -1.67
CA ALA A 39 -9.68 0.51 -2.88
C ALA A 39 -9.38 -0.44 -4.05
N ALA A 40 -8.16 -0.98 -4.12
CA ALA A 40 -7.74 -1.91 -5.17
C ALA A 40 -8.23 -3.36 -4.96
N LYS A 41 -8.72 -3.72 -3.76
CA LYS A 41 -9.10 -5.10 -3.38
C LYS A 41 -9.95 -5.81 -4.43
N ARG A 42 -10.98 -5.15 -4.95
CA ARG A 42 -11.91 -5.72 -5.96
C ARG A 42 -11.21 -6.14 -7.26
N HIS A 43 -10.11 -5.46 -7.62
CA HIS A 43 -9.36 -5.71 -8.84
C HIS A 43 -8.15 -6.63 -8.63
N LEU A 44 -7.58 -6.63 -7.43
CA LEU A 44 -6.45 -7.49 -7.05
C LEU A 44 -6.89 -8.92 -6.73
N GLY A 45 -8.08 -9.09 -6.14
CA GLY A 45 -8.49 -10.33 -5.49
C GLY A 45 -7.84 -10.51 -4.12
N ASP A 46 -8.34 -11.46 -3.34
CA ASP A 46 -7.94 -11.62 -1.93
C ASP A 46 -6.45 -12.01 -1.79
N GLU A 47 -5.95 -12.94 -2.61
CA GLU A 47 -4.55 -13.42 -2.50
C GLU A 47 -3.53 -12.28 -2.67
N LEU A 48 -3.69 -11.45 -3.70
CA LEU A 48 -2.75 -10.38 -4.00
C LEU A 48 -2.93 -9.21 -3.04
N HIS A 49 -4.17 -8.89 -2.66
CA HIS A 49 -4.47 -7.89 -1.65
C HIS A 49 -3.82 -8.25 -0.30
N ASP A 50 -3.94 -9.51 0.14
CA ASP A 50 -3.41 -9.95 1.42
C ASP A 50 -1.88 -9.93 1.46
N LYS A 51 -1.21 -10.21 0.34
CA LYS A 51 0.26 -10.06 0.24
C LYS A 51 0.70 -8.62 0.52
N TYR A 52 0.11 -7.64 -0.15
CA TYR A 52 0.45 -6.23 0.11
C TYR A 52 0.03 -5.78 1.51
N ARG A 53 -1.09 -6.30 2.02
CA ARG A 53 -1.54 -5.99 3.37
C ARG A 53 -0.53 -6.45 4.40
N VAL A 54 -0.04 -7.69 4.32
CA VAL A 54 0.98 -8.21 5.22
C VAL A 54 2.23 -7.34 5.17
N THR A 55 2.69 -6.95 3.97
CA THR A 55 3.83 -6.03 3.83
C THR A 55 3.61 -4.69 4.53
N LEU A 56 2.42 -4.09 4.37
CA LEU A 56 2.10 -2.84 5.07
C LEU A 56 2.00 -3.07 6.58
N ASP A 57 1.30 -4.10 7.04
CA ASP A 57 1.16 -4.42 8.47
C ASP A 57 2.53 -4.61 9.15
N ASP A 58 3.51 -5.22 8.47
CA ASP A 58 4.89 -5.38 8.96
C ASP A 58 5.65 -4.05 9.06
N MET A 59 5.44 -3.13 8.11
CA MET A 59 6.09 -1.81 8.09
C MET A 59 5.44 -0.81 9.06
N LYS A 60 4.14 -0.96 9.34
CA LYS A 60 3.30 0.01 10.06
C LYS A 60 3.87 0.51 11.39
N PRO A 61 4.49 -0.32 12.25
CA PRO A 61 5.07 0.14 13.52
C PRO A 61 6.15 1.21 13.36
N GLU A 62 6.84 1.26 12.20
CA GLU A 62 7.86 2.27 11.93
C GLU A 62 7.26 3.62 11.49
N TYR A 63 6.05 3.59 10.91
CA TYR A 63 5.41 4.76 10.29
C TYR A 63 4.34 5.43 11.14
N ILE A 64 3.70 4.66 12.03
CA ILE A 64 2.61 5.11 12.89
C ILE A 64 2.96 4.69 14.31
N GLY A 65 3.92 5.42 14.90
CA GLY A 65 4.32 5.32 16.31
C GLY A 65 3.48 6.19 17.22
#